data_AF-A0ABC8S1N7-F1
#
_entry.id   AF-A0ABC8S1N7-F1
#
_cell.length_a   1.000
_cell.length_b   1.000
_cell.length_c   1.000
_cell.angle_alpha   90.00
_cell.angle_beta   90.00
_cell.angle_gamma   90.00
#
_symmetry.space_group_name_H-M   'P 1'
#
loop_
_entity.id
_entity.type
_entity.pdbx_description
1 polymer ?
#
loop_
_entity_poly.entity_id
_entity_poly.type
_entity_poly.pdbx_seq_one_letter_code
_entity_poly.pdbx_strand_id
1 'polypeptide(L)'
;MGANDRWKDIEAQKQAKVEIKSGILKRIEEKEIERDSFELQISNVNLAHIDEREKNMRIEVERKTNQLAEREFESNIRQKQSEVYTIEQKIKSLNREKDIMAADSEDRVKLSLKKSELENHKKKHKKIIDEYKDRIRGVLKGRLPPDKDLKKEIAQALRTLGTEFDDLDSKSREAEKEVNMLQMKIQEVNYNLAKLNKDMDSRKRFIESKLQSLDQSAGIDLYLKVLDSAKEKRDVQKSKYNIADGMRQMFDPFERVARAHHICPCCERPFSAQEEDEFVKKQRVKAASSAEHMKLLAVDSSSADSHFQQLDKLRMVYEEHTKIIKEAIPLAEKNLNELKEELDKKTQALDDVLGVLAQIKADKDLVEALVQPVETVDRLFQEIQALQKQVDDLEYKLDFRGQGVKSMDEIQLELNALQTTKDSLHNDLEKLRDEQRYMENDLSNIQIRWHTLREEKVKAANTLRDVKKAEEELDRLAEEKSQLELDEKVTGSEENFLLTL
;
A
#
# COMPACT_ATOMS: atom_id res chain seq x y z
N MET A 1 -82.15 91.57 -108.47
CA MET A 1 -81.99 90.18 -107.98
C MET A 1 -81.22 90.25 -106.67
N GLY A 2 -81.87 90.00 -105.53
CA GLY A 2 -81.26 90.13 -104.20
C GLY A 2 -82.19 89.90 -102.99
N ALA A 3 -83.45 89.49 -103.20
CA ALA A 3 -84.43 89.33 -102.13
C ALA A 3 -84.71 87.85 -101.75
N ASN A 4 -84.36 86.87 -102.60
CA ASN A 4 -84.72 85.45 -102.38
C ASN A 4 -83.67 84.66 -101.57
N ASP A 5 -82.39 85.04 -101.62
CA ASP A 5 -81.33 84.37 -100.85
C ASP A 5 -81.34 84.80 -99.37
N ARG A 6 -81.76 86.04 -99.07
CA ARG A 6 -81.92 86.52 -97.68
C ARG A 6 -83.00 85.79 -96.89
N TRP A 7 -84.04 85.27 -97.55
CA TRP A 7 -85.14 84.59 -96.85
C TRP A 7 -84.77 83.16 -96.43
N LYS A 8 -83.95 82.46 -97.21
CA LYS A 8 -83.45 81.11 -96.87
C LYS A 8 -82.43 81.13 -95.73
N ASP A 9 -81.58 82.15 -95.66
CA ASP A 9 -80.63 82.31 -94.55
C ASP A 9 -81.33 82.58 -93.22
N ILE A 10 -82.41 83.38 -93.23
CA ILE A 10 -83.19 83.67 -92.02
C ILE A 10 -83.92 82.41 -91.51
N GLU A 11 -84.50 81.60 -92.41
CA GLU A 11 -85.18 80.35 -92.03
C GLU A 11 -84.19 79.29 -91.52
N ALA A 12 -82.99 79.19 -92.11
CA ALA A 12 -81.93 78.30 -91.63
C ALA A 12 -81.38 78.74 -90.26
N GLN A 13 -81.22 80.04 -90.03
CA GLN A 13 -80.88 80.58 -88.70
C GLN A 13 -81.94 80.27 -87.65
N LYS A 14 -83.22 80.32 -88.01
CA LYS A 14 -84.33 79.98 -87.12
C LYS A 14 -84.31 78.50 -86.75
N GLN A 15 -84.15 77.60 -87.72
CA GLN A 15 -84.06 76.16 -87.47
C GLN A 15 -82.83 75.80 -86.61
N ALA A 16 -81.67 76.43 -86.87
CA ALA A 16 -80.48 76.25 -86.04
C ALA A 16 -80.69 76.76 -84.60
N LYS A 17 -81.35 77.92 -84.41
CA LYS A 17 -81.70 78.42 -83.07
C LYS A 17 -82.67 77.48 -82.34
N VAL A 18 -83.64 76.87 -83.02
CA VAL A 18 -84.55 75.87 -82.44
C VAL A 18 -83.80 74.61 -82.01
N GLU A 19 -82.87 74.10 -82.83
CA GLU A 19 -82.05 72.95 -82.49
C GLU A 19 -81.11 73.23 -81.31
N ILE A 20 -80.44 74.39 -81.28
CA ILE A 20 -79.62 74.83 -80.15
C ILE A 20 -80.47 74.95 -78.87
N LYS A 21 -81.66 75.55 -78.96
CA LYS A 21 -82.60 75.67 -77.84
C LYS A 21 -83.03 74.30 -77.31
N SER A 22 -83.32 73.34 -78.19
CA SER A 22 -83.63 71.95 -77.79
C SER A 22 -82.44 71.27 -77.10
N GLY A 23 -81.21 71.54 -77.55
CA GLY A 23 -79.99 70.99 -76.98
C GLY A 23 -79.70 71.56 -75.60
N ILE A 24 -79.96 72.85 -75.39
CA ILE A 24 -79.86 73.50 -74.08
C ILE A 24 -80.94 72.99 -73.14
N LEU A 25 -82.19 72.85 -73.60
CA LEU A 25 -83.26 72.27 -72.78
C LEU A 25 -82.93 70.84 -72.30
N LYS A 26 -82.36 70.01 -73.18
CA LYS A 26 -81.94 68.66 -72.81
C LYS A 26 -80.80 68.66 -71.79
N ARG A 27 -79.83 69.58 -71.91
CA ARG A 27 -78.74 69.74 -70.93
C ARG A 27 -79.25 70.27 -69.59
N ILE A 28 -80.23 71.17 -69.60
CA ILE A 28 -80.91 71.63 -68.38
C ILE A 28 -81.59 70.44 -67.70
N GLU A 29 -82.36 69.64 -68.43
CA GLU A 29 -83.04 68.45 -67.88
C GLU A 29 -82.03 67.41 -67.33
N GLU A 30 -80.95 67.13 -68.06
CA GLU A 30 -79.88 66.22 -67.59
C GLU A 30 -79.18 66.76 -66.33
N LYS A 31 -78.95 68.08 -66.23
CA LYS A 31 -78.33 68.72 -65.07
C LYS A 31 -79.27 68.88 -63.88
N GLU A 32 -80.57 69.04 -64.12
CA GLU A 32 -81.60 68.99 -63.08
C GLU A 32 -81.67 67.59 -62.46
N ILE A 33 -81.63 66.53 -63.27
CA ILE A 33 -81.57 65.15 -62.77
C ILE A 33 -80.29 64.90 -61.96
N GLU A 34 -79.14 65.42 -62.41
CA GLU A 34 -77.87 65.29 -61.69
C GLU A 34 -77.89 66.07 -60.35
N ARG A 35 -78.38 67.32 -60.34
CA ARG A 35 -78.59 68.10 -59.12
C ARG A 35 -79.51 67.36 -58.15
N ASP A 36 -80.67 66.90 -58.61
CA ASP A 36 -81.66 66.22 -57.78
C ASP A 36 -81.09 64.92 -57.18
N SER A 37 -80.23 64.21 -57.92
CA SER A 37 -79.52 63.03 -57.42
C SER A 37 -78.55 63.37 -56.27
N PHE A 38 -77.75 64.43 -56.43
CA PHE A 38 -76.85 64.90 -55.39
C PHE A 38 -77.60 65.51 -54.19
N GLU A 39 -78.69 66.20 -54.45
CA GLU A 39 -79.55 66.81 -53.43
C GLU A 39 -80.27 65.74 -52.61
N LEU A 40 -80.75 64.65 -53.24
CA LEU A 40 -81.29 63.49 -52.55
C LEU A 40 -80.25 62.84 -51.63
N GLN A 41 -79.01 62.70 -52.08
CA GLN A 41 -77.91 62.15 -51.28
C GLN A 41 -77.55 63.02 -50.06
N ILE A 42 -77.76 64.34 -50.13
CA ILE A 42 -77.42 65.27 -49.05
C ILE A 42 -78.63 65.74 -48.21
N SER A 43 -79.85 65.46 -48.66
CA SER A 43 -81.11 65.88 -48.02
C SER A 43 -81.24 65.47 -46.55
N ASN A 44 -80.63 64.33 -46.18
CA ASN A 44 -80.63 63.80 -44.81
C ASN A 44 -79.33 64.07 -44.04
N VAL A 45 -78.39 64.84 -44.62
CA VAL A 45 -77.05 65.04 -44.06
C VAL A 45 -76.93 66.44 -43.42
N ASN A 46 -76.88 66.47 -42.09
CA ASN A 46 -76.63 67.70 -41.34
C ASN A 46 -75.12 67.92 -41.15
N LEU A 47 -74.52 68.72 -42.03
CA LEU A 47 -73.09 69.05 -41.99
C LEU A 47 -72.65 69.73 -40.70
N ALA A 48 -73.47 70.63 -40.14
CA ALA A 48 -73.14 71.31 -38.88
C ALA A 48 -73.07 70.31 -37.71
N HIS A 49 -73.95 69.31 -37.70
CA HIS A 49 -73.94 68.24 -36.70
C HIS A 49 -72.73 67.30 -36.87
N ILE A 50 -72.36 66.96 -38.11
CA ILE A 50 -71.15 66.15 -38.38
C ILE A 50 -69.88 66.92 -37.98
N ASP A 51 -69.81 68.22 -38.25
CA ASP A 51 -68.69 69.08 -37.87
C ASP A 51 -68.51 69.17 -36.36
N GLU A 52 -69.59 69.39 -35.62
CA GLU A 52 -69.56 69.44 -34.16
C GLU A 52 -69.15 68.06 -33.58
N ARG A 53 -69.64 66.97 -34.17
CA ARG A 53 -69.27 65.61 -33.74
C ARG A 53 -67.81 65.28 -34.05
N GLU A 54 -67.27 65.69 -35.21
CA GLU A 54 -65.84 65.54 -35.56
C GLU A 54 -64.97 66.34 -34.59
N LYS A 55 -65.35 67.58 -34.29
CA LYS A 55 -64.63 68.45 -33.35
C LYS A 55 -64.60 67.85 -31.95
N ASN A 56 -65.73 67.38 -31.44
CA ASN A 56 -65.81 66.73 -30.13
C ASN A 56 -65.00 65.43 -30.08
N MET A 57 -65.04 64.62 -31.14
CA MET A 57 -64.20 63.41 -31.24
C MET A 57 -62.71 63.74 -31.35
N ARG A 58 -62.33 64.83 -32.02
CA ARG A 58 -60.93 65.30 -32.05
C ARG A 58 -60.45 65.69 -30.66
N ILE A 59 -61.25 66.44 -29.92
CA ILE A 59 -60.94 66.82 -28.53
C ILE A 59 -60.78 65.57 -27.66
N GLU A 60 -61.63 64.56 -27.85
CA GLU A 60 -61.53 63.30 -27.11
C GLU A 60 -60.27 62.49 -27.48
N VAL A 61 -59.88 62.43 -28.76
CA VAL A 61 -58.60 61.83 -29.19
C VAL A 61 -57.41 62.55 -28.55
N GLU A 62 -57.41 63.88 -28.56
CA GLU A 62 -56.34 64.69 -27.96
C GLU A 62 -56.26 64.47 -26.44
N ARG A 63 -57.41 64.47 -25.76
CA ARG A 63 -57.51 64.17 -24.33
C ARG A 63 -56.94 62.80 -23.99
N LYS A 64 -57.30 61.76 -24.75
CA LYS A 64 -56.82 60.39 -24.54
C LYS A 64 -55.34 60.24 -24.87
N THR A 65 -54.86 60.94 -25.89
CA THR A 65 -53.43 60.99 -26.24
C THR A 65 -52.61 61.61 -25.10
N ASN A 66 -53.08 62.73 -24.54
CA ASN A 66 -52.41 63.39 -23.42
C ASN A 66 -52.43 62.51 -22.15
N GLN A 67 -53.56 61.86 -21.82
CA GLN A 67 -53.64 60.91 -20.70
C GLN A 67 -52.65 59.75 -20.82
N LEU A 68 -52.42 59.26 -22.05
CA LEU A 68 -51.48 58.17 -22.31
C LEU A 68 -50.03 58.65 -22.17
N ALA A 69 -49.73 59.87 -22.64
CA ALA A 69 -48.41 60.49 -22.49
C ALA A 69 -48.05 60.79 -21.03
N GLU A 70 -49.00 61.34 -20.24
CA GLU A 70 -48.82 61.68 -18.83
C GLU A 70 -48.48 60.48 -17.93
N ARG A 71 -48.93 59.28 -18.30
CA ARG A 71 -48.65 58.05 -17.53
C ARG A 71 -47.23 57.51 -17.73
N GLU A 72 -46.50 57.99 -18.73
CA GLU A 72 -45.09 57.64 -18.98
C GLU A 72 -44.78 56.14 -18.86
N PHE A 73 -45.66 55.28 -19.39
CA PHE A 73 -45.58 53.82 -19.22
C PHE A 73 -44.20 53.26 -19.52
N GLU A 74 -43.58 53.73 -20.59
CA GLU A 74 -42.29 53.22 -21.04
C GLU A 74 -41.13 53.59 -20.12
N SER A 75 -41.21 54.76 -19.47
CA SER A 75 -40.26 55.16 -18.42
C SER A 75 -40.42 54.28 -17.17
N ASN A 76 -41.67 54.14 -16.69
CA ASN A 76 -42.01 53.35 -15.51
C ASN A 76 -41.68 51.86 -15.68
N ILE A 77 -41.97 51.28 -16.85
CA ILE A 77 -41.63 49.89 -17.17
C ILE A 77 -40.11 49.71 -17.20
N ARG A 78 -39.36 50.60 -17.87
CA ARG A 78 -37.89 50.52 -17.91
C ARG A 78 -37.27 50.65 -16.52
N GLN A 79 -37.78 51.54 -15.68
CA GLN A 79 -37.32 51.71 -14.30
C GLN A 79 -37.55 50.41 -13.49
N LYS A 80 -38.78 49.91 -13.44
CA LYS A 80 -39.09 48.68 -12.69
C LYS A 80 -38.33 47.46 -13.23
N GLN A 81 -38.09 47.37 -14.54
CA GLN A 81 -37.25 46.33 -15.14
C GLN A 81 -35.78 46.41 -14.66
N SER A 82 -35.23 47.62 -14.56
CA SER A 82 -33.88 47.84 -14.02
C SER A 82 -33.78 47.46 -12.54
N GLU A 83 -34.80 47.78 -11.75
CA GLU A 83 -34.90 47.37 -10.34
C GLU A 83 -34.97 45.85 -10.18
N VAL A 84 -35.80 45.18 -10.99
CA VAL A 84 -35.88 43.71 -11.05
C VAL A 84 -34.51 43.11 -11.37
N TYR A 85 -33.83 43.60 -12.41
CA TYR A 85 -32.49 43.11 -12.78
C TYR A 85 -31.49 43.28 -11.64
N THR A 86 -31.52 44.43 -10.96
CA THR A 86 -30.64 44.72 -9.82
C THR A 86 -30.89 43.76 -8.65
N ILE A 87 -32.16 43.50 -8.32
CA ILE A 87 -32.54 42.54 -7.28
C ILE A 87 -32.11 41.12 -7.67
N GLU A 88 -32.27 40.71 -8.93
CA GLU A 88 -31.82 39.40 -9.40
C GLU A 88 -30.30 39.22 -9.26
N GLN A 89 -29.50 40.26 -9.54
CA GLN A 89 -28.06 40.20 -9.32
C GLN A 89 -27.70 40.07 -7.84
N LYS A 90 -28.41 40.79 -6.96
CA LYS A 90 -28.24 40.65 -5.50
C LYS A 90 -28.59 39.25 -5.02
N ILE A 91 -29.71 38.68 -5.47
CA ILE A 91 -30.12 37.30 -5.15
C ILE A 91 -29.06 36.30 -5.63
N LYS A 92 -28.50 36.47 -6.84
CA LYS A 92 -27.41 35.61 -7.33
C LYS A 92 -26.15 35.71 -6.46
N SER A 93 -25.77 36.90 -6.03
CA SER A 93 -24.61 37.10 -5.14
C SER A 93 -24.82 36.44 -3.78
N LEU A 94 -25.97 36.66 -3.15
CA LEU A 94 -26.29 36.08 -1.84
C LEU A 94 -26.40 34.55 -1.88
N ASN A 95 -26.93 33.97 -2.96
CA ASN A 95 -26.93 32.51 -3.11
C ASN A 95 -25.51 31.94 -3.19
N ARG A 96 -24.58 32.61 -3.90
CA ARG A 96 -23.17 32.18 -3.93
C ARG A 96 -22.51 32.29 -2.56
N GLU A 97 -22.78 33.36 -1.83
CA GLU A 97 -22.28 33.56 -0.46
C GLU A 97 -22.80 32.46 0.48
N LYS A 98 -24.10 32.15 0.40
CA LYS A 98 -24.74 31.03 1.09
C LYS A 98 -24.04 29.69 0.80
N ASP A 99 -23.80 29.37 -0.48
CA ASP A 99 -23.15 28.12 -0.87
C ASP A 99 -21.70 28.05 -0.35
N ILE A 100 -20.98 29.18 -0.37
CA ILE A 100 -19.63 29.28 0.20
C ILE A 100 -19.65 29.06 1.71
N MET A 101 -20.60 29.66 2.43
CA MET A 101 -20.76 29.48 3.88
C MET A 101 -21.14 28.06 4.27
N ALA A 102 -22.02 27.41 3.50
CA ALA A 102 -22.39 26.01 3.71
C ALA A 102 -21.15 25.11 3.57
N ALA A 103 -20.36 25.30 2.52
CA ALA A 103 -19.11 24.56 2.32
C ALA A 103 -18.08 24.83 3.44
N ASP A 104 -17.95 26.09 3.91
CA ASP A 104 -17.08 26.45 5.04
C ASP A 104 -17.50 25.74 6.32
N SER A 105 -18.80 25.71 6.61
CA SER A 105 -19.37 25.01 7.77
C SER A 105 -19.09 23.51 7.71
N GLU A 106 -19.28 22.86 6.55
CA GLU A 106 -18.93 21.45 6.37
C GLU A 106 -17.44 21.18 6.61
N ASP A 107 -16.56 22.05 6.09
CA ASP A 107 -15.13 21.92 6.26
C ASP A 107 -14.70 22.13 7.73
N ARG A 108 -15.37 23.02 8.47
CA ARG A 108 -15.17 23.18 9.94
C ARG A 108 -15.57 21.94 10.72
N VAL A 109 -16.69 21.31 10.37
CA VAL A 109 -17.12 20.04 10.99
C VAL A 109 -16.11 18.94 10.69
N LYS A 110 -15.67 18.81 9.43
CA LYS A 110 -14.63 17.85 9.03
C LYS A 110 -13.32 18.10 9.78
N LEU A 111 -12.90 19.36 9.91
CA LEU A 111 -11.70 19.74 10.67
C LEU A 111 -11.82 19.31 12.14
N SER A 112 -12.96 19.58 12.78
CA SER A 112 -13.21 19.18 14.18
C SER A 112 -13.14 17.66 14.36
N LEU A 113 -13.76 16.90 13.45
CA LEU A 113 -13.69 15.43 13.47
C LEU A 113 -12.26 14.92 13.27
N LYS A 114 -11.51 15.49 12.31
CA LYS A 114 -10.13 15.11 12.03
C LYS A 114 -9.18 15.46 13.18
N LYS A 115 -9.36 16.60 13.85
CA LYS A 115 -8.63 16.94 15.07
C LYS A 115 -8.88 15.94 16.20
N SER A 116 -10.15 15.53 16.39
CA SER A 116 -10.51 14.52 17.38
C SER A 116 -9.89 13.15 17.06
N GLU A 117 -9.94 12.72 15.79
CA GLU A 117 -9.30 11.50 15.30
C GLU A 117 -7.79 11.52 15.53
N LEU A 118 -7.12 12.62 15.13
CA LEU A 118 -5.69 12.84 15.36
C LEU A 118 -5.31 12.73 16.83
N GLU A 119 -6.07 13.38 17.73
CA GLU A 119 -5.82 13.33 19.16
C GLU A 119 -6.01 11.91 19.74
N ASN A 120 -7.02 11.18 19.25
CA ASN A 120 -7.23 9.77 19.63
C ASN A 120 -6.07 8.88 19.17
N HIS A 121 -5.56 9.06 17.95
CA HIS A 121 -4.39 8.33 17.47
C HIS A 121 -3.13 8.70 18.26
N LYS A 122 -2.89 9.99 18.55
CA LYS A 122 -1.78 10.45 19.42
C LYS A 122 -1.84 9.81 20.81
N LYS A 123 -3.02 9.72 21.43
CA LYS A 123 -3.22 9.05 22.72
C LYS A 123 -2.93 7.54 22.65
N LYS A 124 -3.42 6.85 21.62
CA LYS A 124 -3.14 5.41 21.41
C LYS A 124 -1.66 5.14 21.21
N HIS A 125 -1.01 5.91 20.33
CA HIS A 125 0.42 5.85 20.07
C HIS A 125 1.22 6.03 21.36
N LYS A 126 0.94 7.13 22.10
CA LYS A 126 1.60 7.42 23.37
C LYS A 126 1.41 6.30 24.40
N LYS A 127 0.20 5.74 24.52
CA LYS A 127 -0.09 4.64 25.44
C LYS A 127 0.79 3.42 25.17
N ILE A 128 0.92 3.00 23.91
CA ILE A 128 1.74 1.84 23.53
C ILE A 128 3.23 2.14 23.78
N ILE A 129 3.70 3.33 23.39
CA ILE A 129 5.09 3.74 23.69
C ILE A 129 5.34 3.72 25.19
N ASP A 130 4.47 4.29 26.01
CA ASP A 130 4.64 4.34 27.47
C ASP A 130 4.62 2.95 28.13
N GLU A 131 3.84 2.01 27.60
CA GLU A 131 3.77 0.62 28.07
C GLU A 131 5.05 -0.16 27.76
N TYR A 132 5.65 0.06 26.59
CA TYR A 132 6.81 -0.70 26.11
C TYR A 132 8.15 0.02 26.25
N LYS A 133 8.17 1.30 26.66
CA LYS A 133 9.40 2.14 26.68
C LYS A 133 10.56 1.52 27.48
N ASP A 134 10.27 0.88 28.61
CA ASP A 134 11.33 0.33 29.46
C ASP A 134 11.89 -0.97 28.88
N ARG A 135 11.04 -1.76 28.20
CA ARG A 135 11.47 -2.94 27.44
C ARG A 135 12.30 -2.55 26.22
N ILE A 136 11.86 -1.53 25.48
CA ILE A 136 12.61 -0.96 24.35
C ILE A 136 13.98 -0.45 24.82
N ARG A 137 14.03 0.27 25.95
CA ARG A 137 15.30 0.68 26.55
C ARG A 137 16.16 -0.52 26.96
N GLY A 138 15.57 -1.55 27.56
CA GLY A 138 16.28 -2.78 27.90
C GLY A 138 17.02 -3.38 26.71
N VAL A 139 16.32 -3.58 25.60
CA VAL A 139 16.91 -4.21 24.40
C VAL A 139 17.85 -3.29 23.61
N LEU A 140 17.64 -1.96 23.69
CA LEU A 140 18.47 -0.96 23.01
C LEU A 140 19.54 -0.34 23.92
N LYS A 141 19.97 -1.03 24.98
CA LYS A 141 21.07 -0.58 25.87
C LYS A 141 20.79 0.79 26.52
N GLY A 142 19.59 0.99 27.02
CA GLY A 142 19.10 2.21 27.69
C GLY A 142 18.53 3.29 26.77
N ARG A 143 18.63 3.10 25.45
CA ARG A 143 18.21 4.09 24.45
C ARG A 143 16.72 4.00 24.13
N LEU A 144 16.07 5.13 23.89
CA LEU A 144 14.75 5.20 23.25
C LEU A 144 14.87 6.01 21.95
N PRO A 145 14.89 5.35 20.79
CA PRO A 145 14.97 6.01 19.49
C PRO A 145 13.77 6.92 19.21
N PRO A 146 13.91 7.88 18.27
CA PRO A 146 12.76 8.57 17.69
C PRO A 146 11.77 7.60 17.03
N ASP A 147 10.49 7.90 17.09
CA ASP A 147 9.41 7.03 16.57
C ASP A 147 9.63 6.61 15.10
N LYS A 148 10.16 7.53 14.27
CA LYS A 148 10.46 7.30 12.85
C LYS A 148 11.52 6.20 12.60
N ASP A 149 12.40 5.97 13.57
CA ASP A 149 13.55 5.06 13.46
C ASP A 149 13.37 3.80 14.32
N LEU A 150 12.42 3.82 15.26
CA LEU A 150 12.17 2.76 16.24
C LEU A 150 12.04 1.36 15.60
N LYS A 151 11.21 1.24 14.55
CA LYS A 151 11.03 -0.03 13.83
C LYS A 151 12.31 -0.55 13.19
N LYS A 152 13.12 0.35 12.61
CA LYS A 152 14.39 -0.02 11.97
C LYS A 152 15.40 -0.48 13.01
N GLU A 153 15.50 0.21 14.14
CA GLU A 153 16.44 -0.16 15.21
C GLU A 153 16.07 -1.49 15.86
N ILE A 154 14.80 -1.75 16.14
CA ILE A 154 14.34 -3.03 16.70
C ILE A 154 14.57 -4.18 15.71
N ALA A 155 14.26 -3.97 14.42
CA ALA A 155 14.55 -4.96 13.39
C ALA A 155 16.06 -5.21 13.21
N GLN A 156 16.90 -4.18 13.40
CA GLN A 156 18.36 -4.34 13.38
C GLN A 156 18.87 -5.12 14.59
N ALA A 157 18.35 -4.82 15.80
CA ALA A 157 18.70 -5.55 17.02
C ALA A 157 18.33 -7.04 16.88
N LEU A 158 17.13 -7.34 16.39
CA LEU A 158 16.68 -8.71 16.16
C LEU A 158 17.57 -9.45 15.15
N ARG A 159 17.94 -8.80 14.04
CA ARG A 159 18.85 -9.38 13.05
C ARG A 159 20.24 -9.67 13.63
N THR A 160 20.78 -8.74 14.42
CA THR A 160 22.11 -8.88 15.03
C THR A 160 22.13 -10.05 16.02
N LEU A 161 21.15 -10.11 16.92
CA LEU A 161 21.00 -11.24 17.85
C LEU A 161 20.72 -12.56 17.14
N GLY A 162 19.97 -12.53 16.03
CA GLY A 162 19.75 -13.70 15.17
C GLY A 162 21.06 -14.26 14.63
N THR A 163 21.92 -13.41 14.05
CA THR A 163 23.21 -13.84 13.53
C THR A 163 24.17 -14.33 14.62
N GLU A 164 24.18 -13.68 15.79
CA GLU A 164 25.00 -14.09 16.93
C GLU A 164 24.53 -15.44 17.51
N PHE A 165 23.21 -15.65 17.58
CA PHE A 165 22.63 -16.92 18.00
C PHE A 165 23.00 -18.06 17.04
N ASP A 166 22.86 -17.86 15.74
CA ASP A 166 23.14 -18.88 14.73
C ASP A 166 24.64 -19.27 14.72
N ASP A 167 25.54 -18.31 14.88
CA ASP A 167 27.00 -18.55 14.99
C ASP A 167 27.34 -19.36 16.26
N LEU A 168 26.76 -18.99 17.40
CA LEU A 168 26.99 -19.72 18.66
C LEU A 168 26.35 -21.11 18.69
N ASP A 169 25.16 -21.28 18.09
CA ASP A 169 24.53 -22.59 17.94
C ASP A 169 25.43 -23.52 17.11
N SER A 170 26.04 -22.99 16.03
CA SER A 170 27.01 -23.74 15.24
C SER A 170 28.24 -24.16 16.05
N LYS A 171 28.84 -23.22 16.80
CA LYS A 171 29.99 -23.50 17.69
C LYS A 171 29.65 -24.48 18.79
N SER A 172 28.46 -24.40 19.38
CA SER A 172 27.98 -25.33 20.41
C SER A 172 27.91 -26.75 19.85
N ARG A 173 27.36 -26.93 18.64
CA ARG A 173 27.28 -28.25 18.00
C ARG A 173 28.65 -28.82 17.65
N GLU A 174 29.61 -27.97 17.30
CA GLU A 174 31.00 -28.39 17.06
C GLU A 174 31.67 -28.84 18.36
N ALA A 175 31.58 -28.06 19.43
CA ALA A 175 32.10 -28.42 20.75
C ALA A 175 31.45 -29.70 21.30
N GLU A 176 30.15 -29.90 21.11
CA GLU A 176 29.45 -31.12 21.48
C GLU A 176 30.00 -32.36 20.74
N LYS A 177 30.34 -32.23 19.46
CA LYS A 177 30.99 -33.31 18.70
C LYS A 177 32.37 -33.66 19.24
N GLU A 178 33.16 -32.66 19.64
CA GLU A 178 34.49 -32.89 20.25
C GLU A 178 34.37 -33.65 21.58
N VAL A 179 33.44 -33.24 22.44
CA VAL A 179 33.14 -33.93 23.72
C VAL A 179 32.73 -35.38 23.46
N ASN A 180 31.80 -35.61 22.52
CA ASN A 180 31.38 -36.97 22.15
C ASN A 180 32.53 -37.82 21.62
N MET A 181 33.44 -37.24 20.82
CA MET A 181 34.62 -37.95 20.32
C MET A 181 35.58 -38.36 21.45
N LEU A 182 35.82 -37.46 22.42
CA LEU A 182 36.66 -37.77 23.58
C LEU A 182 36.04 -38.85 24.47
N GLN A 183 34.72 -38.82 24.67
CA GLN A 183 34.01 -39.88 25.40
C GLN A 183 34.17 -41.24 24.72
N MET A 184 34.07 -41.31 23.38
CA MET A 184 34.31 -42.55 22.64
C MET A 184 35.74 -43.05 22.79
N LYS A 185 36.75 -42.17 22.70
CA LYS A 185 38.16 -42.53 22.92
C LYS A 185 38.41 -43.06 24.34
N ILE A 186 37.80 -42.44 25.34
CA ILE A 186 37.88 -42.90 26.73
C ILE A 186 37.27 -44.30 26.87
N GLN A 187 36.13 -44.57 26.25
CA GLN A 187 35.52 -45.91 26.24
C GLN A 187 36.45 -46.96 25.60
N GLU A 188 37.10 -46.62 24.48
CA GLU A 188 38.07 -47.50 23.81
C GLU A 188 39.29 -47.80 24.70
N VAL A 189 39.87 -46.78 25.34
CA VAL A 189 41.00 -46.96 26.26
C VAL A 189 40.60 -47.79 27.48
N ASN A 190 39.40 -47.57 28.05
CA ASN A 190 38.88 -48.39 29.15
C ASN A 190 38.69 -49.86 28.73
N TYR A 191 38.19 -50.11 27.53
CA TYR A 191 38.09 -51.46 26.98
C TYR A 191 39.47 -52.11 26.84
N ASN A 192 40.45 -51.38 26.32
CA ASN A 192 41.83 -51.85 26.20
C ASN A 192 42.47 -52.14 27.56
N LEU A 193 42.25 -51.30 28.57
CA LEU A 193 42.69 -51.53 29.95
C LEU A 193 42.05 -52.79 30.54
N ALA A 194 40.75 -53.01 30.34
CA ALA A 194 40.07 -54.22 30.79
C ALA A 194 40.68 -55.48 30.13
N LYS A 195 41.01 -55.39 28.83
CA LYS A 195 41.69 -56.46 28.10
C LYS A 195 43.09 -56.73 28.64
N LEU A 196 43.91 -55.69 28.87
CA LEU A 196 45.25 -55.81 29.44
C LEU A 196 45.22 -56.43 30.84
N ASN A 197 44.29 -56.01 31.70
CA ASN A 197 44.12 -56.59 33.04
C ASN A 197 43.73 -58.08 32.97
N LYS A 198 42.81 -58.46 32.08
CA LYS A 198 42.44 -59.87 31.88
C LYS A 198 43.61 -60.70 31.38
N ASP A 199 44.44 -60.12 30.52
CA ASP A 199 45.60 -60.77 29.91
C ASP A 199 46.79 -60.89 30.89
N MET A 200 46.93 -59.93 31.80
CA MET A 200 47.81 -60.01 32.97
C MET A 200 47.35 -61.13 33.91
N ASP A 201 46.08 -61.14 34.29
CA ASP A 201 45.51 -62.14 35.20
C ASP A 201 45.61 -63.57 34.65
N SER A 202 45.39 -63.76 33.35
CA SER A 202 45.48 -65.08 32.70
C SER A 202 46.92 -65.61 32.75
N ARG A 203 47.91 -64.76 32.43
CA ARG A 203 49.34 -65.10 32.52
C ARG A 203 49.76 -65.35 33.96
N LYS A 204 49.29 -64.53 34.90
CA LYS A 204 49.55 -64.72 36.33
C LYS A 204 49.08 -66.10 36.80
N ARG A 205 47.81 -66.44 36.54
CA ARG A 205 47.24 -67.75 36.91
C ARG A 205 47.98 -68.92 36.24
N PHE A 206 48.40 -68.76 34.99
CA PHE A 206 49.18 -69.78 34.29
C PHE A 206 50.54 -70.01 34.98
N ILE A 207 51.27 -68.94 35.28
CA ILE A 207 52.57 -69.01 35.96
C ILE A 207 52.41 -69.60 37.38
N GLU A 208 51.44 -69.11 38.15
CA GLU A 208 51.16 -69.60 39.51
C GLU A 208 50.75 -71.07 39.52
N SER A 209 49.88 -71.51 38.61
CA SER A 209 49.50 -72.93 38.50
C SER A 209 50.68 -73.83 38.18
N LYS A 210 51.58 -73.39 37.29
CA LYS A 210 52.80 -74.14 36.97
C LYS A 210 53.81 -74.10 38.11
N LEU A 211 53.99 -72.96 38.77
CA LEU A 211 54.84 -72.83 39.94
C LEU A 211 54.38 -73.74 41.08
N GLN A 212 53.10 -73.71 41.45
CA GLN A 212 52.52 -74.56 42.50
C GLN A 212 52.70 -76.06 42.21
N SER A 213 52.67 -76.46 40.94
CA SER A 213 52.93 -77.85 40.54
C SER A 213 54.39 -78.27 40.72
N LEU A 214 55.32 -77.33 40.71
CA LEU A 214 56.77 -77.55 40.81
C LEU A 214 57.29 -77.31 42.23
N ASP A 215 56.72 -76.35 42.94
CA ASP A 215 57.03 -75.94 44.30
C ASP A 215 55.75 -75.41 44.98
N GLN A 216 55.23 -76.17 45.95
CA GLN A 216 53.96 -75.90 46.62
C GLN A 216 53.94 -74.57 47.41
N SER A 217 55.11 -73.95 47.63
CA SER A 217 55.27 -72.76 48.46
C SER A 217 55.51 -71.46 47.69
N ALA A 218 55.63 -71.52 46.36
CA ALA A 218 56.06 -70.39 45.53
C ALA A 218 54.89 -69.62 44.88
N GLY A 219 54.83 -68.30 45.13
CA GLY A 219 54.01 -67.35 44.38
C GLY A 219 54.76 -66.71 43.21
N ILE A 220 54.04 -66.06 42.28
CA ILE A 220 54.63 -65.41 41.10
C ILE A 220 55.71 -64.37 41.46
N ASP A 221 55.58 -63.69 42.59
CA ASP A 221 56.53 -62.69 43.08
C ASP A 221 57.89 -63.27 43.43
N LEU A 222 57.95 -64.58 43.69
CA LEU A 222 59.18 -65.31 44.00
C LEU A 222 59.75 -66.05 42.78
N TYR A 223 59.09 -65.99 41.61
CA TYR A 223 59.47 -66.74 40.42
C TYR A 223 60.98 -66.64 40.09
N LEU A 224 61.51 -65.41 40.02
CA LEU A 224 62.93 -65.18 39.70
C LEU A 224 63.86 -65.82 40.74
N LYS A 225 63.52 -65.72 42.03
CA LYS A 225 64.31 -66.34 43.10
C LYS A 225 64.27 -67.86 43.04
N VAL A 226 63.12 -68.44 42.72
CA VAL A 226 62.94 -69.89 42.55
C VAL A 226 63.70 -70.38 41.32
N LEU A 227 63.66 -69.65 40.21
CA LEU A 227 64.41 -69.95 39.00
C LEU A 227 65.93 -69.92 39.26
N ASP A 228 66.42 -68.91 39.95
CA ASP A 228 67.84 -68.78 40.31
C ASP A 228 68.29 -69.90 41.27
N SER A 229 67.46 -70.24 42.28
CA SER A 229 67.74 -71.34 43.21
C SER A 229 67.76 -72.69 42.50
N ALA A 230 66.84 -72.92 41.56
CA ALA A 230 66.81 -74.13 40.74
C ALA A 230 68.03 -74.22 39.82
N LYS A 231 68.48 -73.09 39.25
CA LYS A 231 69.70 -73.00 38.44
C LYS A 231 70.93 -73.37 39.26
N GLU A 232 71.07 -72.80 40.45
CA GLU A 232 72.17 -73.11 41.36
C GLU A 232 72.17 -74.58 41.77
N LYS A 233 71.00 -75.13 42.15
CA LYS A 233 70.86 -76.55 42.50
C LYS A 233 71.25 -77.46 41.33
N ARG A 234 70.82 -77.15 40.11
CA ARG A 234 71.23 -77.87 38.90
C ARG A 234 72.75 -77.82 38.73
N ASP A 235 73.35 -76.64 38.83
CA ASP A 235 74.79 -76.45 38.61
C ASP A 235 75.61 -77.21 39.67
N VAL A 236 75.18 -77.21 40.93
CA VAL A 236 75.78 -77.98 42.03
C VAL A 236 75.66 -79.49 41.77
N GLN A 237 74.48 -80.00 41.42
CA GLN A 237 74.29 -81.45 41.21
C GLN A 237 75.02 -81.94 39.95
N LYS A 238 75.02 -81.16 38.89
CA LYS A 238 75.78 -81.42 37.67
C LYS A 238 77.29 -81.44 37.96
N SER A 239 77.79 -80.51 38.76
CA SER A 239 79.19 -80.49 39.19
C SER A 239 79.56 -81.73 40.02
N LYS A 240 78.74 -82.11 41.02
CA LYS A 240 78.93 -83.34 41.81
C LYS A 240 78.96 -84.59 40.94
N TYR A 241 78.01 -84.71 40.00
CA TYR A 241 77.97 -85.79 39.03
C TYR A 241 79.25 -85.83 38.18
N ASN A 242 79.64 -84.70 37.59
CA ASN A 242 80.83 -84.60 36.74
C ASN A 242 82.13 -84.96 37.50
N ILE A 243 82.27 -84.51 38.76
CA ILE A 243 83.43 -84.85 39.61
C ILE A 243 83.44 -86.36 39.91
N ALA A 244 82.29 -86.92 40.30
CA ALA A 244 82.17 -88.35 40.59
C ALA A 244 82.40 -89.21 39.34
N ASP A 245 81.95 -88.76 38.17
CA ASP A 245 82.19 -89.44 36.90
C ASP A 245 83.63 -89.37 36.46
N GLY A 246 84.27 -88.20 36.53
CA GLY A 246 85.71 -88.07 36.30
C GLY A 246 86.51 -88.99 37.21
N MET A 247 86.22 -89.02 38.52
CA MET A 247 86.90 -89.92 39.46
C MET A 247 86.68 -91.41 39.12
N ARG A 248 85.44 -91.80 38.76
CA ARG A 248 85.15 -93.19 38.38
C ARG A 248 85.91 -93.61 37.14
N GLN A 249 85.97 -92.74 36.13
CA GLN A 249 86.68 -92.99 34.87
C GLN A 249 88.18 -93.23 35.08
N MET A 250 88.77 -92.78 36.20
CA MET A 250 90.17 -93.00 36.54
C MET A 250 90.46 -94.38 37.16
N PHE A 251 89.48 -95.08 37.73
CA PHE A 251 89.72 -96.35 38.42
C PHE A 251 90.18 -97.47 37.48
N ASP A 252 89.56 -97.58 36.30
CA ASP A 252 89.90 -98.62 35.32
C ASP A 252 91.28 -98.39 34.67
N PRO A 253 91.66 -97.17 34.25
CA PRO A 253 93.04 -96.86 33.86
C PRO A 253 94.06 -97.15 34.96
N PHE A 254 93.79 -96.82 36.22
CA PHE A 254 94.71 -97.10 37.33
C PHE A 254 94.88 -98.60 37.59
N GLU A 255 93.80 -99.38 37.51
CA GLU A 255 93.87 -100.83 37.56
C GLU A 255 94.71 -101.38 36.40
N ARG A 256 94.47 -100.93 35.17
CA ARG A 256 95.19 -101.37 33.97
C ARG A 256 96.68 -101.07 34.04
N VAL A 257 97.07 -99.86 34.47
CA VAL A 257 98.48 -99.46 34.62
C VAL A 257 99.17 -100.29 35.71
N ALA A 258 98.51 -100.50 36.86
CA ALA A 258 99.05 -101.32 37.94
C ALA A 258 99.29 -102.78 37.51
N ARG A 259 98.36 -103.39 36.77
CA ARG A 259 98.50 -104.77 36.27
C ARG A 259 99.53 -104.93 35.14
N ALA A 260 99.67 -103.93 34.27
CA ALA A 260 100.55 -104.01 33.11
C ALA A 260 102.02 -103.71 33.43
N HIS A 261 102.27 -102.80 34.37
CA HIS A 261 103.63 -102.31 34.68
C HIS A 261 104.08 -102.66 36.10
N HIS A 262 103.22 -103.23 36.95
CA HIS A 262 103.52 -103.58 38.34
C HIS A 262 104.02 -102.38 39.19
N ILE A 263 103.55 -101.18 38.88
CA ILE A 263 103.89 -99.91 39.56
C ILE A 263 102.64 -99.14 39.98
N CYS A 264 102.77 -98.26 40.97
CA CYS A 264 101.73 -97.35 41.40
C CYS A 264 101.47 -96.26 40.33
N PRO A 265 100.23 -96.10 39.82
CA PRO A 265 99.92 -95.08 38.80
C PRO A 265 100.09 -93.63 39.28
N CYS A 266 100.23 -93.38 40.58
CA CYS A 266 100.33 -92.02 41.14
C CYS A 266 101.76 -91.58 41.45
N CYS A 267 102.63 -92.51 41.85
CA CYS A 267 104.00 -92.19 42.28
C CYS A 267 105.07 -93.05 41.62
N GLU A 268 104.68 -93.92 40.67
CA GLU A 268 105.54 -94.79 39.87
C GLU A 268 106.39 -95.80 40.67
N ARG A 269 106.15 -95.91 41.98
CA ARG A 269 106.81 -96.89 42.85
C ARG A 269 106.41 -98.32 42.45
N PRO A 270 107.36 -99.26 42.32
CA PRO A 270 107.05 -100.69 42.13
C PRO A 270 106.20 -101.26 43.25
N PHE A 271 105.21 -102.08 42.90
CA PHE A 271 104.44 -102.86 43.86
C PHE A 271 105.14 -104.17 44.18
N SER A 272 104.91 -104.68 45.39
CA SER A 272 105.07 -106.11 45.66
C SER A 272 103.84 -106.88 45.15
N ALA A 273 103.97 -108.17 44.90
CA ALA A 273 102.87 -108.98 44.38
C ALA A 273 101.59 -108.92 45.26
N GLN A 274 101.76 -108.88 46.59
CA GLN A 274 100.64 -108.75 47.53
C GLN A 274 100.05 -107.33 47.53
N GLU A 275 100.90 -106.29 47.45
CA GLU A 275 100.45 -104.89 47.38
C GLU A 275 99.67 -104.59 46.10
N GLU A 276 100.07 -105.16 44.97
CA GLU A 276 99.38 -105.01 43.67
C GLU A 276 97.97 -105.61 43.73
N ASP A 277 97.83 -106.84 44.22
CA ASP A 277 96.54 -107.50 44.33
C ASP A 277 95.59 -106.78 45.30
N GLU A 278 96.11 -106.28 46.43
CA GLU A 278 95.35 -105.44 47.35
C GLU A 278 94.93 -104.11 46.71
N PHE A 279 95.82 -103.46 45.95
CA PHE A 279 95.52 -102.23 45.21
C PHE A 279 94.42 -102.47 44.18
N VAL A 280 94.53 -103.50 43.33
CA VAL A 280 93.55 -103.83 42.31
C VAL A 280 92.20 -104.22 42.93
N LYS A 281 92.21 -105.02 44.00
CA LYS A 281 90.98 -105.34 44.76
C LYS A 281 90.32 -104.07 45.29
N LYS A 282 91.10 -103.11 45.78
CA LYS A 282 90.60 -101.81 46.25
C LYS A 282 90.03 -100.96 45.11
N GLN A 283 90.69 -100.93 43.93
CA GLN A 283 90.17 -100.21 42.76
C GLN A 283 88.85 -100.82 42.28
N ARG A 284 88.72 -102.14 42.20
CA ARG A 284 87.47 -102.82 41.79
C ARG A 284 86.32 -102.57 42.77
N VAL A 285 86.57 -102.66 44.08
CA VAL A 285 85.55 -102.38 45.11
C VAL A 285 85.14 -100.90 45.08
N LYS A 286 86.09 -99.97 44.90
CA LYS A 286 85.79 -98.54 44.76
C LYS A 286 85.06 -98.23 43.46
N ALA A 287 85.42 -98.85 42.34
CA ALA A 287 84.72 -98.73 41.07
C ALA A 287 83.27 -99.22 41.16
N ALA A 288 83.03 -100.41 41.73
CA ALA A 288 81.68 -100.96 41.89
C ALA A 288 80.80 -100.13 42.84
N SER A 289 81.32 -99.72 44.01
CA SER A 289 80.59 -98.86 44.96
C SER A 289 80.32 -97.46 44.41
N SER A 290 81.25 -96.91 43.62
CA SER A 290 81.06 -95.61 42.95
C SER A 290 80.03 -95.64 41.82
N ALA A 291 79.80 -96.80 41.18
CA ALA A 291 78.82 -96.95 40.11
C ALA A 291 77.38 -96.77 40.62
N GLU A 292 77.06 -97.28 41.81
CA GLU A 292 75.73 -97.10 42.41
C GLU A 292 75.52 -95.65 42.88
N HIS A 293 76.54 -95.06 43.51
CA HIS A 293 76.55 -93.63 43.87
C HIS A 293 76.41 -92.72 42.63
N MET A 294 77.00 -93.10 41.50
CA MET A 294 76.86 -92.37 40.23
C MET A 294 75.44 -92.44 39.67
N LYS A 295 74.75 -93.59 39.73
CA LYS A 295 73.35 -93.67 39.30
C LYS A 295 72.48 -92.71 40.10
N LEU A 296 72.69 -92.62 41.41
CA LEU A 296 71.98 -91.66 42.27
C LEU A 296 72.28 -90.22 41.86
N LEU A 297 73.55 -89.85 41.69
CA LEU A 297 73.93 -88.50 41.23
C LEU A 297 73.42 -88.19 39.81
N ALA A 298 73.35 -89.18 38.92
CA ALA A 298 72.79 -89.02 37.57
C ALA A 298 71.28 -88.73 37.62
N VAL A 299 70.55 -89.45 38.47
CA VAL A 299 69.12 -89.22 38.72
C VAL A 299 68.90 -87.84 39.34
N ASP A 300 69.69 -87.46 40.35
CA ASP A 300 69.60 -86.14 40.99
C ASP A 300 69.94 -85.00 40.01
N SER A 301 70.99 -85.16 39.19
CA SER A 301 71.37 -84.19 38.17
C SER A 301 70.30 -84.06 37.09
N SER A 302 69.73 -85.17 36.62
CA SER A 302 68.65 -85.18 35.61
C SER A 302 67.36 -84.57 36.18
N SER A 303 67.03 -84.89 37.43
CA SER A 303 65.88 -84.33 38.13
C SER A 303 66.03 -82.82 38.35
N ALA A 304 67.20 -82.34 38.79
CA ALA A 304 67.48 -80.92 38.96
C ALA A 304 67.48 -80.15 37.63
N ASP A 305 68.00 -80.76 36.55
CA ASP A 305 67.97 -80.16 35.21
C ASP A 305 66.55 -80.08 34.64
N SER A 306 65.76 -81.15 34.74
CA SER A 306 64.34 -81.17 34.35
C SER A 306 63.53 -80.12 35.12
N HIS A 307 63.77 -79.99 36.43
CA HIS A 307 63.11 -78.97 37.25
C HIS A 307 63.46 -77.54 36.81
N PHE A 308 64.75 -77.25 36.57
CA PHE A 308 65.18 -75.96 36.02
C PHE A 308 64.56 -75.68 34.64
N GLN A 309 64.60 -76.64 33.71
CA GLN A 309 64.04 -76.46 32.37
C GLN A 309 62.53 -76.19 32.39
N GLN A 310 61.79 -76.83 33.31
CA GLN A 310 60.35 -76.58 33.47
C GLN A 310 60.06 -75.16 33.98
N LEU A 311 60.90 -74.63 34.89
CA LEU A 311 60.81 -73.25 35.35
C LEU A 311 61.25 -72.24 34.28
N ASP A 312 62.31 -72.54 33.54
CA ASP A 312 62.86 -71.65 32.51
C ASP A 312 61.90 -71.46 31.33
N LYS A 313 61.08 -72.48 31.00
CA LYS A 313 59.98 -72.37 30.03
C LYS A 313 58.94 -71.31 30.39
N LEU A 314 58.82 -70.95 31.67
CA LEU A 314 57.89 -69.90 32.12
C LEU A 314 58.48 -68.49 31.96
N ARG A 315 59.77 -68.34 31.66
CA ARG A 315 60.49 -67.06 31.64
C ARG A 315 59.84 -66.06 30.68
N MET A 316 59.56 -66.48 29.45
CA MET A 316 58.93 -65.62 28.44
C MET A 316 57.56 -65.12 28.89
N VAL A 317 56.75 -65.98 29.51
CA VAL A 317 55.41 -65.61 30.00
C VAL A 317 55.52 -64.63 31.18
N TYR A 318 56.52 -64.82 32.04
CA TYR A 318 56.80 -63.91 33.16
C TYR A 318 57.30 -62.53 32.69
N GLU A 319 58.16 -62.48 31.69
CA GLU A 319 58.63 -61.23 31.08
C GLU A 319 57.46 -60.46 30.43
N GLU A 320 56.59 -61.15 29.69
CA GLU A 320 55.36 -60.54 29.13
C GLU A 320 54.41 -60.05 30.22
N HIS A 321 54.16 -60.84 31.26
CA HIS A 321 53.36 -60.42 32.42
C HIS A 321 53.94 -59.17 33.06
N THR A 322 55.26 -59.15 33.27
CA THR A 322 55.98 -58.00 33.84
C THR A 322 55.87 -56.77 32.94
N LYS A 323 55.97 -56.94 31.62
CA LYS A 323 55.80 -55.86 30.64
C LYS A 323 54.39 -55.28 30.68
N ILE A 324 53.36 -56.11 30.81
CA ILE A 324 51.98 -55.63 30.92
C ILE A 324 51.80 -54.78 32.18
N ILE A 325 52.32 -55.22 33.32
CA ILE A 325 52.21 -54.50 34.60
C ILE A 325 53.02 -53.22 34.63
N LYS A 326 54.28 -53.26 34.16
CA LYS A 326 55.22 -52.14 34.33
C LYS A 326 55.14 -51.11 33.21
N GLU A 327 54.67 -51.49 32.02
CA GLU A 327 54.68 -50.61 30.85
C GLU A 327 53.27 -50.41 30.29
N ALA A 328 52.59 -51.49 29.88
CA ALA A 328 51.37 -51.38 29.08
C ALA A 328 50.18 -50.78 29.86
N ILE A 329 49.93 -51.27 31.08
CA ILE A 329 48.85 -50.75 31.94
C ILE A 329 49.14 -49.30 32.35
N PRO A 330 50.32 -48.95 32.91
CA PRO A 330 50.61 -47.56 33.29
C PRO A 330 50.54 -46.57 32.13
N LEU A 331 50.98 -46.96 30.93
CA LEU A 331 50.87 -46.11 29.74
C LEU A 331 49.42 -45.86 29.34
N ALA A 332 48.58 -46.90 29.37
CA ALA A 332 47.16 -46.77 29.06
C ALA A 332 46.39 -45.99 30.14
N GLU A 333 46.74 -46.14 31.42
CA GLU A 333 46.20 -45.34 32.53
C GLU A 333 46.59 -43.86 32.41
N LYS A 334 47.83 -43.57 32.02
CA LYS A 334 48.28 -42.20 31.76
C LYS A 334 47.48 -41.56 30.62
N ASN A 335 47.36 -42.25 29.49
CA ASN A 335 46.55 -41.80 28.35
C ASN A 335 45.07 -41.59 28.74
N LEU A 336 44.51 -42.49 29.56
CA LEU A 336 43.15 -42.35 30.08
C LEU A 336 42.99 -41.07 30.92
N ASN A 337 43.96 -40.77 31.79
CA ASN A 337 43.92 -39.56 32.61
C ASN A 337 44.06 -38.29 31.76
N GLU A 338 44.97 -38.28 30.79
CA GLU A 338 45.14 -37.16 29.85
C GLU A 338 43.82 -36.89 29.07
N LEU A 339 43.18 -37.94 28.54
CA LEU A 339 41.89 -37.82 27.85
C LEU A 339 40.75 -37.35 28.77
N LYS A 340 40.74 -37.77 30.05
CA LYS A 340 39.75 -37.31 31.03
C LYS A 340 39.94 -35.83 31.38
N GLU A 341 41.17 -35.37 31.54
CA GLU A 341 41.46 -33.95 31.76
C GLU A 341 41.08 -33.10 30.54
N GLU A 342 41.32 -33.60 29.33
CA GLU A 342 40.90 -32.93 28.10
C GLU A 342 39.36 -32.89 27.99
N LEU A 343 38.68 -34.00 28.30
CA LEU A 343 37.22 -34.07 28.33
C LEU A 343 36.65 -33.04 29.30
N ASP A 344 37.15 -32.96 30.53
CA ASP A 344 36.69 -32.00 31.55
C ASP A 344 36.79 -30.55 31.06
N LYS A 345 37.94 -30.18 30.48
CA LYS A 345 38.16 -28.84 29.89
C LYS A 345 37.19 -28.56 28.74
N LYS A 346 36.98 -29.52 27.85
CA LYS A 346 36.09 -29.36 26.69
C LYS A 346 34.62 -29.34 27.09
N THR A 347 34.22 -30.11 28.08
CA THR A 347 32.88 -30.08 28.66
C THR A 347 32.61 -28.73 29.33
N GLN A 348 33.53 -28.22 30.14
CA GLN A 348 33.39 -26.88 30.73
C GLN A 348 33.26 -25.79 29.64
N ALA A 349 34.08 -25.86 28.58
CA ALA A 349 33.99 -24.91 27.47
C ALA A 349 32.65 -25.01 26.72
N LEU A 350 32.09 -26.22 26.55
CA LEU A 350 30.75 -26.41 25.99
C LEU A 350 29.67 -25.80 26.88
N ASP A 351 29.74 -26.02 28.19
CA ASP A 351 28.79 -25.47 29.16
C ASP A 351 28.81 -23.93 29.16
N ASP A 352 30.00 -23.32 29.06
CA ASP A 352 30.16 -21.88 28.94
C ASP A 352 29.49 -21.34 27.66
N VAL A 353 29.71 -21.99 26.51
CA VAL A 353 29.07 -21.63 25.23
C VAL A 353 27.55 -21.77 25.32
N LEU A 354 27.04 -22.85 25.92
CA LEU A 354 25.61 -23.06 26.12
C LEU A 354 24.99 -22.00 27.04
N GLY A 355 25.71 -21.58 28.08
CA GLY A 355 25.29 -20.48 28.96
C GLY A 355 25.13 -19.16 28.21
N VAL A 356 26.10 -18.81 27.36
CA VAL A 356 26.04 -17.61 26.51
C VAL A 356 24.94 -17.73 25.45
N LEU A 357 24.78 -18.89 24.84
CA LEU A 357 23.73 -19.16 23.85
C LEU A 357 22.33 -18.99 24.47
N ALA A 358 22.13 -19.49 25.70
CA ALA A 358 20.88 -19.33 26.43
C ALA A 358 20.58 -17.85 26.74
N GLN A 359 21.60 -17.07 27.12
CA GLN A 359 21.46 -15.63 27.34
C GLN A 359 21.06 -14.88 26.07
N ILE A 360 21.77 -15.12 24.95
CA ILE A 360 21.45 -14.48 23.66
C ILE A 360 20.07 -14.89 23.16
N LYS A 361 19.66 -16.13 23.39
CA LYS A 361 18.30 -16.58 23.10
C LYS A 361 17.25 -15.80 23.89
N ALA A 362 17.46 -15.66 25.20
CA ALA A 362 16.55 -14.87 26.05
C ALA A 362 16.48 -13.41 25.59
N ASP A 363 17.62 -12.80 25.24
CA ASP A 363 17.67 -11.44 24.71
C ASP A 363 16.95 -11.34 23.36
N LYS A 364 17.15 -12.30 22.46
CA LYS A 364 16.45 -12.39 21.16
C LYS A 364 14.93 -12.47 21.35
N ASP A 365 14.46 -13.34 22.25
CA ASP A 365 13.04 -13.51 22.55
C ASP A 365 12.42 -12.20 23.10
N LEU A 366 13.17 -11.45 23.92
CA LEU A 366 12.76 -10.12 24.39
C LEU A 366 12.62 -9.10 23.26
N VAL A 367 13.53 -9.10 22.28
CA VAL A 367 13.43 -8.23 21.09
C VAL A 367 12.26 -8.67 20.21
N GLU A 368 12.08 -9.97 20.00
CA GLU A 368 11.02 -10.53 19.15
C GLU A 368 9.63 -10.17 19.69
N ALA A 369 9.44 -10.22 21.01
CA ALA A 369 8.21 -9.77 21.67
C ALA A 369 7.87 -8.29 21.42
N LEU A 370 8.84 -7.45 21.04
CA LEU A 370 8.64 -6.03 20.74
C LEU A 370 8.27 -5.75 19.28
N VAL A 371 8.42 -6.71 18.36
CA VAL A 371 8.20 -6.51 16.92
C VAL A 371 6.76 -6.03 16.65
N GLN A 372 5.76 -6.78 17.12
CA GLN A 372 4.34 -6.45 16.90
C GLN A 372 3.91 -5.09 17.51
N PRO A 373 4.24 -4.79 18.78
CA PRO A 373 3.98 -3.46 19.35
C PRO A 373 4.62 -2.33 18.53
N VAL A 374 5.87 -2.50 18.10
CA VAL A 374 6.61 -1.48 17.36
C VAL A 374 6.07 -1.30 15.94
N GLU A 375 5.62 -2.35 15.27
CA GLU A 375 4.91 -2.25 13.99
C GLU A 375 3.59 -1.49 14.13
N THR A 376 2.85 -1.73 15.21
CA THR A 376 1.62 -0.99 15.50
C THR A 376 1.89 0.49 15.75
N VAL A 377 2.96 0.80 16.49
CA VAL A 377 3.42 2.17 16.74
C VAL A 377 3.82 2.86 15.43
N ASP A 378 4.62 2.22 14.57
CA ASP A 378 5.04 2.75 13.26
C ASP A 378 3.82 3.07 12.38
N ARG A 379 2.84 2.17 12.32
CA ARG A 379 1.58 2.41 11.60
C ARG A 379 0.83 3.61 12.18
N LEU A 380 0.65 3.67 13.49
CA LEU A 380 -0.04 4.80 14.14
C LEU A 380 0.71 6.12 13.91
N PHE A 381 2.04 6.10 13.92
CA PHE A 381 2.86 7.27 13.64
C PHE A 381 2.66 7.79 12.21
N GLN A 382 2.63 6.90 11.22
CA GLN A 382 2.33 7.25 9.82
C GLN A 382 0.90 7.80 9.66
N GLU A 383 -0.08 7.18 10.32
CA GLU A 383 -1.47 7.66 10.35
C GLU A 383 -1.58 9.05 10.99
N ILE A 384 -0.86 9.30 12.10
CA ILE A 384 -0.79 10.62 12.76
C ILE A 384 -0.21 11.66 11.81
N GLN A 385 0.86 11.36 11.07
CA GLN A 385 1.43 12.28 10.09
C GLN A 385 0.45 12.61 8.96
N ALA A 386 -0.24 11.60 8.44
CA ALA A 386 -1.24 11.78 7.39
C ALA A 386 -2.44 12.61 7.88
N LEU A 387 -2.93 12.35 9.10
CA LEU A 387 -4.02 13.10 9.72
C LEU A 387 -3.60 14.54 10.04
N GLN A 388 -2.37 14.75 10.54
CA GLN A 388 -1.82 16.08 10.78
C GLN A 388 -1.81 16.89 9.49
N LYS A 389 -1.32 16.32 8.38
CA LYS A 389 -1.35 16.99 7.08
C LYS A 389 -2.78 17.35 6.64
N GLN A 390 -3.75 16.45 6.81
CA GLN A 390 -5.15 16.74 6.48
C GLN A 390 -5.74 17.87 7.35
N VAL A 391 -5.36 17.92 8.63
CA VAL A 391 -5.74 19.01 9.53
C VAL A 391 -5.11 20.32 9.05
N ASP A 392 -3.81 20.33 8.77
CA ASP A 392 -3.08 21.52 8.33
C ASP A 392 -3.65 22.07 6.99
N ASP A 393 -3.96 21.18 6.03
CA ASP A 393 -4.57 21.54 4.74
C ASP A 393 -5.98 22.15 4.92
N LEU A 394 -6.78 21.62 5.86
CA LEU A 394 -8.12 22.14 6.18
C LEU A 394 -8.04 23.47 6.94
N GLU A 395 -7.12 23.60 7.89
CA GLU A 395 -6.87 24.86 8.61
C GLU A 395 -6.44 25.94 7.64
N TYR A 396 -5.47 25.64 6.77
CA TYR A 396 -5.04 26.54 5.70
C TYR A 396 -6.24 26.96 4.84
N LYS A 397 -7.07 26.02 4.37
CA LYS A 397 -8.26 26.33 3.54
C LYS A 397 -9.26 27.25 4.26
N LEU A 398 -9.48 27.06 5.56
CA LEU A 398 -10.43 27.83 6.37
C LEU A 398 -9.89 29.22 6.74
N ASP A 399 -8.57 29.38 6.92
CA ASP A 399 -7.93 30.67 7.21
C ASP A 399 -8.12 31.69 6.08
N PHE A 400 -8.06 31.28 4.80
CA PHE A 400 -8.34 32.19 3.67
C PHE A 400 -9.81 32.59 3.54
N ARG A 401 -10.74 31.84 4.16
CA ARG A 401 -12.19 32.09 4.06
C ARG A 401 -12.73 32.93 5.22
N GLY A 402 -11.83 33.55 5.99
CA GLY A 402 -12.15 34.32 7.19
C GLY A 402 -13.37 35.25 7.10
N GLN A 403 -14.35 34.93 7.95
CA GLN A 403 -15.41 35.76 8.52
C GLN A 403 -16.30 36.56 7.54
N GLY A 404 -17.31 35.88 7.00
CA GLY A 404 -18.56 36.53 6.62
C GLY A 404 -19.24 37.12 7.87
N VAL A 405 -19.49 38.43 7.87
CA VAL A 405 -20.11 39.18 8.98
C VAL A 405 -21.59 38.79 9.17
N LYS A 406 -22.21 38.18 8.15
CA LYS A 406 -23.61 37.77 8.15
C LYS A 406 -23.79 36.32 8.57
N SER A 407 -24.78 36.05 9.40
CA SER A 407 -25.17 34.67 9.72
C SER A 407 -25.92 34.01 8.55
N MET A 408 -25.94 32.67 8.51
CA MET A 408 -26.68 31.93 7.48
C MET A 408 -28.19 32.27 7.52
N ASP A 409 -28.72 32.48 8.73
CA ASP A 409 -30.10 32.89 8.93
C ASP A 409 -30.37 34.30 8.40
N GLU A 410 -29.44 35.23 8.59
CA GLU A 410 -29.53 36.60 8.03
C GLU A 410 -29.54 36.59 6.50
N ILE A 411 -28.66 35.82 5.86
CA ILE A 411 -28.64 35.70 4.39
C ILE A 411 -29.94 35.07 3.88
N GLN A 412 -30.47 34.06 4.58
CA GLN A 412 -31.72 33.41 4.19
C GLN A 412 -32.93 34.35 4.34
N LEU A 413 -32.96 35.17 5.41
CA LEU A 413 -33.98 36.21 5.58
C LEU A 413 -33.88 37.28 4.49
N GLU A 414 -32.68 37.74 4.15
CA GLU A 414 -32.45 38.73 3.09
C GLU A 414 -32.86 38.19 1.71
N LEU A 415 -32.53 36.93 1.40
CA LEU A 415 -32.98 36.25 0.18
C LEU A 415 -34.50 36.18 0.09
N ASN A 416 -35.20 35.82 1.17
CA ASN A 416 -36.66 35.75 1.21
C ASN A 416 -37.30 37.13 0.98
N ALA A 417 -36.74 38.18 1.59
CA ALA A 417 -37.20 39.55 1.41
C ALA A 417 -37.00 40.06 -0.03
N LEU A 418 -35.82 39.82 -0.63
CA LEU A 418 -35.53 40.19 -2.01
C LEU A 418 -36.40 39.42 -3.00
N GLN A 419 -36.66 38.14 -2.76
CA GLN A 419 -37.55 37.32 -3.59
C GLN A 419 -38.97 37.86 -3.57
N THR A 420 -39.50 38.19 -2.38
CA THR A 420 -40.82 38.79 -2.22
C THR A 420 -40.92 40.14 -2.96
N THR A 421 -39.86 40.95 -2.89
CA THR A 421 -39.79 42.25 -3.59
C THR A 421 -39.75 42.06 -5.11
N LYS A 422 -38.97 41.09 -5.60
CA LYS A 422 -38.91 40.72 -7.02
C LYS A 422 -40.29 40.31 -7.54
N ASP A 423 -41.00 39.47 -6.79
CA ASP A 423 -42.32 38.96 -7.19
C ASP A 423 -43.34 40.11 -7.21
N SER A 424 -43.28 41.03 -6.24
CA SER A 424 -44.11 42.25 -6.23
C SER A 424 -43.83 43.14 -7.44
N LEU A 425 -42.56 43.41 -7.77
CA LEU A 425 -42.19 44.23 -8.93
C LEU A 425 -42.59 43.60 -10.26
N HIS A 426 -42.51 42.26 -10.38
CA HIS A 426 -43.03 41.55 -11.54
C HIS A 426 -44.54 41.72 -11.70
N ASN A 427 -45.29 41.57 -10.61
CA ASN A 427 -46.74 41.79 -10.63
C ASN A 427 -47.09 43.22 -11.04
N ASP A 428 -46.35 44.22 -10.55
CA ASP A 428 -46.55 45.61 -10.94
C ASP A 428 -46.20 45.88 -12.41
N LEU A 429 -45.13 45.26 -12.93
CA LEU A 429 -44.76 45.35 -14.34
C LEU A 429 -45.85 44.78 -15.24
N GLU A 430 -46.44 43.64 -14.87
CA GLU A 430 -47.53 43.05 -15.65
C GLU A 430 -48.77 43.93 -15.62
N LYS A 431 -49.13 44.48 -14.45
CA LYS A 431 -50.23 45.46 -14.34
C LYS A 431 -50.01 46.69 -15.22
N LEU A 432 -48.80 47.27 -15.20
CA LEU A 432 -48.49 48.43 -16.05
C LEU A 432 -48.59 48.10 -17.54
N ARG A 433 -48.17 46.91 -17.96
CA ARG A 433 -48.29 46.45 -19.35
C ARG A 433 -49.75 46.24 -19.75
N ASP A 434 -50.57 45.68 -18.86
CA ASP A 434 -51.99 45.50 -19.10
C ASP A 434 -52.73 46.83 -19.21
N GLU A 435 -52.42 47.77 -18.30
CA GLU A 435 -52.99 49.12 -18.32
C GLU A 435 -52.57 49.90 -19.58
N GLN A 436 -51.30 49.79 -20.00
CA GLN A 436 -50.82 50.37 -21.25
C GLN A 436 -51.60 49.83 -22.44
N ARG A 437 -51.68 48.50 -22.58
CA ARG A 437 -52.43 47.84 -23.66
C ARG A 437 -53.90 48.25 -23.68
N TYR A 438 -54.53 48.37 -22.52
CA TYR A 438 -55.92 48.79 -22.41
C TYR A 438 -56.14 50.21 -22.95
N MET A 439 -55.31 51.18 -22.55
CA MET A 439 -55.48 52.57 -23.00
C MET A 439 -55.03 52.80 -24.44
N GLU A 440 -53.99 52.11 -24.92
CA GLU A 440 -53.62 52.15 -26.34
C GLU A 440 -54.75 51.62 -27.23
N ASN A 441 -55.41 50.54 -26.81
CA ASN A 441 -56.59 50.02 -27.49
C ASN A 441 -57.78 51.00 -27.43
N ASP A 442 -58.04 51.64 -26.28
CA ASP A 442 -59.10 52.65 -26.14
C ASP A 442 -58.83 53.86 -27.06
N LEU A 443 -57.60 54.37 -27.08
CA LEU A 443 -57.19 55.46 -27.98
C LEU A 443 -57.35 55.06 -29.45
N SER A 444 -56.87 53.87 -29.84
CA SER A 444 -56.99 53.34 -31.20
C SER A 444 -58.47 53.24 -31.64
N ASN A 445 -59.35 52.74 -30.77
CA ASN A 445 -60.79 52.67 -31.04
C ASN A 445 -61.42 54.05 -31.27
N ILE A 446 -61.04 55.06 -30.46
CA ILE A 446 -61.54 56.43 -30.60
C ILE A 446 -60.97 57.08 -31.88
N GLN A 447 -59.70 56.86 -32.20
CA GLN A 447 -59.07 57.32 -33.44
C GLN A 447 -59.77 56.75 -34.67
N ILE A 448 -60.07 55.44 -34.69
CA ILE A 448 -60.82 54.80 -35.79
C ILE A 448 -62.18 55.49 -35.95
N ARG A 449 -62.94 55.68 -34.87
CA ARG A 449 -64.24 56.36 -34.91
C ARG A 449 -64.13 57.81 -35.42
N TRP A 450 -63.09 58.54 -35.00
CA TRP A 450 -62.83 59.89 -35.49
C TRP A 450 -62.50 59.90 -36.99
N HIS A 451 -61.66 58.97 -37.46
CA HIS A 451 -61.33 58.83 -38.88
C HIS A 451 -62.57 58.51 -39.73
N THR A 452 -63.44 57.60 -39.27
CA THR A 452 -64.71 57.30 -39.95
C THR A 452 -65.59 58.54 -40.08
N LEU A 453 -65.78 59.30 -38.99
CA LEU A 453 -66.56 60.54 -39.02
C LEU A 453 -65.95 61.61 -39.93
N ARG A 454 -64.63 61.70 -39.95
CA ARG A 454 -63.91 62.61 -40.86
C ARG A 454 -64.10 62.20 -42.33
N GLU A 455 -64.10 60.91 -42.61
CA GLU A 455 -64.36 60.39 -43.95
C GLU A 455 -65.81 60.68 -44.39
N GLU A 456 -66.79 60.48 -43.52
CA GLU A 456 -68.20 60.86 -43.74
C GLU A 456 -68.35 62.35 -44.03
N LYS A 457 -67.69 63.21 -43.25
CA LYS A 457 -67.65 64.66 -43.48
C LYS A 457 -67.08 65.01 -44.85
N VAL A 458 -65.95 64.43 -45.23
CA VAL A 458 -65.31 64.68 -46.52
C VAL A 458 -66.21 64.25 -47.68
N LYS A 459 -66.88 63.10 -47.55
CA LYS A 459 -67.86 62.62 -48.55
C LYS A 459 -69.02 63.61 -48.69
N ALA A 460 -69.64 64.01 -47.58
CA ALA A 460 -70.74 64.98 -47.59
C ALA A 460 -70.33 66.35 -48.15
N ALA A 461 -69.15 66.85 -47.79
CA ALA A 461 -68.63 68.12 -48.29
C ALA A 461 -68.32 68.09 -49.80
N ASN A 462 -67.88 66.95 -50.32
CA ASN A 462 -67.69 66.77 -51.77
C ASN A 462 -69.05 66.73 -52.49
N THR A 463 -70.03 65.97 -52.00
CA THR A 463 -71.39 65.95 -52.58
C THR A 463 -72.04 67.33 -52.58
N LEU A 464 -71.89 68.13 -51.50
CA LEU A 464 -72.39 69.51 -51.47
C LEU A 464 -71.73 70.39 -52.54
N ARG A 465 -70.42 70.21 -52.76
CA ARG A 465 -69.68 70.94 -53.80
C ARG A 465 -70.20 70.57 -55.18
N ASP A 466 -70.55 69.31 -55.40
CA ASP A 466 -71.08 68.83 -56.67
C ASP A 466 -72.52 69.34 -56.91
N VAL A 467 -73.37 69.44 -55.88
CA VAL A 467 -74.67 70.15 -55.95
C VAL A 467 -74.45 71.60 -56.41
N LYS A 468 -73.58 72.35 -55.74
CA LYS A 468 -73.31 73.76 -56.09
C LYS A 468 -72.82 73.94 -57.52
N LYS A 469 -71.94 73.04 -57.99
CA LYS A 469 -71.48 73.08 -59.38
C LYS A 469 -72.61 72.83 -60.37
N ALA A 470 -73.50 71.88 -60.06
CA ALA A 470 -74.67 71.59 -60.90
C ALA A 470 -75.65 72.78 -60.91
N GLU A 471 -75.87 73.45 -59.77
CA GLU A 471 -76.65 74.70 -59.69
C GLU A 471 -76.02 75.83 -60.50
N GLU A 472 -74.72 76.09 -60.34
CA GLU A 472 -74.00 77.11 -61.11
C GLU A 472 -74.02 76.82 -62.63
N GLU A 473 -74.00 75.54 -63.04
CA GLU A 473 -74.15 75.14 -64.44
C GLU A 473 -75.58 75.32 -64.95
N LEU A 474 -76.59 75.04 -64.13
CA LEU A 474 -77.99 75.30 -64.45
C LEU A 474 -78.27 76.79 -64.61
N ASP A 475 -77.72 77.64 -63.74
CA ASP A 475 -77.82 79.09 -63.83
C ASP A 475 -77.19 79.60 -65.14
N ARG A 476 -75.99 79.11 -65.49
CA ARG A 476 -75.35 79.43 -66.79
C ARG A 476 -76.19 78.99 -67.98
N LEU A 477 -76.74 77.77 -67.96
CA LEU A 477 -77.60 77.26 -69.03
C LEU A 477 -78.93 78.05 -69.13
N ALA A 478 -79.46 78.54 -68.00
CA ALA A 478 -80.63 79.42 -67.96
C ALA A 478 -80.34 80.82 -68.50
N GLU A 479 -79.15 81.35 -68.25
CA GLU A 479 -78.65 82.59 -68.88
C GLU A 479 -78.46 82.40 -70.40
N GLU A 480 -77.82 81.32 -70.84
CA GLU A 480 -77.66 80.97 -72.27
C GLU A 480 -79.02 80.84 -72.97
N LYS A 481 -79.99 80.19 -72.32
CA LYS A 481 -81.38 80.09 -72.82
C LYS A 481 -82.04 81.47 -72.93
N SER A 482 -81.92 82.32 -71.91
CA SER A 482 -82.51 83.67 -71.91
C SER A 482 -81.90 84.56 -72.99
N GLN A 483 -80.59 84.45 -73.21
CA GLN A 483 -79.88 85.17 -74.27
C GLN A 483 -80.35 84.71 -75.65
N LEU A 484 -80.53 83.41 -75.87
CA LEU A 484 -81.09 82.87 -77.11
C LEU A 484 -82.55 83.31 -77.35
N GLU A 485 -83.37 83.43 -76.31
CA GLU A 485 -84.75 83.96 -76.42
C GLU A 485 -84.78 85.46 -76.75
N LEU A 486 -83.83 86.23 -76.24
CA LEU A 486 -83.64 87.64 -76.64
C LEU A 486 -83.17 87.75 -78.09
N ASP A 487 -82.21 86.93 -78.50
CA ASP A 487 -81.72 86.88 -79.88
C ASP A 487 -82.80 86.39 -80.86
N GLU A 488 -83.72 85.51 -80.43
CA GLU A 488 -84.90 85.08 -81.17
C GLU A 488 -85.88 86.25 -81.38
N LYS A 489 -86.09 87.10 -80.35
CA LYS A 489 -86.89 88.33 -80.44
C LYS A 489 -86.27 89.41 -81.33
N VAL A 490 -84.95 89.56 -81.32
CA VAL A 490 -84.25 90.52 -82.20
C VAL A 490 -84.44 90.12 -83.66
N THR A 491 -84.26 88.84 -84.01
CA THR A 491 -84.54 88.34 -85.37
C THR A 491 -86.01 88.44 -85.77
N GLY A 492 -86.95 88.36 -84.82
CA GLY A 492 -88.38 88.62 -85.08
C GLY A 492 -88.74 90.12 -85.19
N SER A 493 -87.94 91.00 -84.60
CA SER A 493 -88.15 92.46 -84.65
C SER A 493 -87.59 93.12 -85.91
N GLU A 494 -86.55 92.56 -86.51
CA GLU A 494 -86.02 92.99 -87.82
C GLU A 494 -87.02 92.74 -88.97
N GLU A 495 -87.96 91.80 -88.79
CA GLU A 495 -89.05 91.52 -89.73
C GLU A 495 -90.12 92.64 -89.78
N ASN A 496 -90.41 93.28 -88.63
CA ASN A 496 -91.41 94.35 -88.55
C ASN A 496 -90.91 95.70 -89.09
N PHE A 497 -89.59 95.92 -89.17
CA PHE A 497 -89.01 97.16 -89.68
C PHE A 497 -88.88 97.18 -91.22
N LEU A 498 -89.00 96.02 -91.89
CA LEU A 498 -88.85 95.88 -93.35
C LEU A 498 -90.17 95.80 -94.13
N LEU A 499 -91.32 95.94 -93.46
CA LEU A 499 -92.65 96.00 -94.10
C LEU A 499 -93.29 97.40 -94.14
N THR A 500 -92.57 98.47 -93.73
CA THR A 500 -93.06 99.87 -93.77
C THR A 500 -92.29 100.81 -94.72
N LEU A 501 -91.53 100.27 -95.66
CA LEU A 501 -90.98 100.94 -96.86
C LEU A 501 -91.21 100.04 -98.07
#